data_AF-A0A831UB46-F1
#
_entry.id   AF-A0A831UB46-F1
#
_cell.length_a   1.000
_cell.length_b   1.000
_cell.length_c   1.000
_cell.angle_alpha   90.00
_cell.angle_beta   90.00
_cell.angle_gamma   90.00
#
_symmetry.space_group_name_H-M   'P 1'
#
loop_
_entity.id
_entity.type
_entity.pdbx_description
1 polymer ?
#
loop_
_entity_poly.entity_id
_entity_poly.type
_entity_poly.pdbx_seq_one_letter_code
_entity_poly.pdbx_strand_id
1 'polypeptide(L)'
;MVLVDIIVFILVLGLLVFVHELGHFIAAKSCGVYVDRFSLGMPPRLFGKRIGETDYCISALPIGGYVKMAGQEDKPLTEEERETHYGHVPSERWLNNKPRWQRFMVFAAGPLMNFVLAIVLYAVIAGVGAEIPQTEVDNRIGAVEPGSPAAEAPLYLIEDGAKESEAEPPPPAVGWQMGDRILSVDGSMVKNIRDLAMAAALGKGETLRIELERTGPDGVPRRYYSPVRPRVMEDEELSRVGVAPFVTPVIVDVLPGSPAAQHGLQAGDVITRMDDVSVDTSAFMER
;
A
#
# COMPACT_ATOMS: atom_id res chain seq x y z
N MET A 1 9.38 16.94 -3.17
CA MET A 1 8.44 15.89 -2.73
C MET A 1 7.15 16.53 -2.22
N VAL A 2 7.18 17.37 -1.17
CA VAL A 2 5.99 18.02 -0.59
C VAL A 2 5.03 18.70 -1.59
N LEU A 3 5.52 19.45 -2.57
CA LEU A 3 4.65 20.10 -3.57
C LEU A 3 3.88 19.08 -4.43
N VAL A 4 4.54 17.99 -4.83
CA VAL A 4 3.92 16.91 -5.60
C VAL A 4 2.86 16.23 -4.74
N ASP A 5 3.16 15.98 -3.46
CA ASP A 5 2.24 15.35 -2.53
C ASP A 5 0.97 16.20 -2.31
N ILE A 6 1.13 17.53 -2.20
CA ILE A 6 0.00 18.47 -2.10
C ILE A 6 -0.87 18.43 -3.36
N ILE A 7 -0.26 18.43 -4.54
CA ILE A 7 -0.99 18.37 -5.82
C ILE A 7 -1.75 17.04 -5.91
N VAL A 8 -1.10 15.91 -5.62
CA VAL A 8 -1.72 14.58 -5.61
C VAL A 8 -2.86 14.53 -4.60
N PHE A 9 -2.66 15.06 -3.39
CA PHE A 9 -3.70 15.14 -2.37
C PHE A 9 -4.93 15.91 -2.85
N ILE A 10 -4.74 17.09 -3.44
CA ILE A 10 -5.84 17.91 -3.98
C ILE A 10 -6.58 17.16 -5.10
N LEU A 11 -5.87 16.46 -5.98
CA LEU A 11 -6.47 15.69 -7.07
C LEU A 11 -7.28 14.51 -6.56
N VAL A 12 -6.73 13.72 -5.62
CA VAL A 12 -7.40 12.56 -5.03
C VAL A 12 -8.64 13.00 -4.24
N LEU A 13 -8.50 14.03 -3.40
CA LEU A 13 -9.63 14.59 -2.64
C LEU A 13 -10.69 15.15 -3.57
N GLY A 14 -10.29 15.88 -4.62
CA GLY A 14 -11.19 16.45 -5.62
C GLY A 14 -11.97 15.36 -6.38
N LEU A 15 -11.32 14.27 -6.77
CA LEU A 15 -11.98 13.13 -7.40
C LEU A 15 -12.98 12.45 -6.46
N LEU A 16 -12.58 12.20 -5.20
CA LEU A 16 -13.44 11.58 -4.19
C LEU A 16 -14.70 12.42 -3.96
N VAL A 17 -14.54 13.73 -3.76
CA VAL A 17 -15.69 14.62 -3.56
C VAL A 17 -16.54 14.72 -4.82
N PHE A 18 -15.93 14.84 -6.01
CA PHE A 18 -16.67 14.89 -7.27
C PHE A 18 -17.60 13.68 -7.44
N VAL A 19 -17.08 12.47 -7.22
CA VAL A 19 -17.87 11.23 -7.35
C VAL A 19 -18.94 11.13 -6.26
N HIS A 20 -18.66 11.60 -5.05
CA HIS A 20 -19.63 11.70 -3.97
C HIS A 20 -20.81 12.62 -4.34
N GLU A 21 -20.52 13.86 -4.75
CA GLU A 21 -21.55 14.81 -5.16
C GLU A 21 -22.31 14.29 -6.39
N LEU A 22 -21.62 13.63 -7.31
CA LEU A 22 -22.23 13.01 -8.49
C LEU A 22 -23.27 11.96 -8.09
N GLY A 23 -23.03 11.19 -7.02
CA GLY A 23 -24.01 10.24 -6.48
C GLY A 23 -25.30 10.92 -6.02
N HIS A 24 -25.18 11.95 -5.18
CA HIS A 24 -26.33 12.75 -4.76
C HIS A 24 -27.07 13.35 -5.96
N PHE A 25 -26.33 13.91 -6.91
CA PHE A 25 -26.87 14.52 -8.11
C PHE A 25 -27.67 13.54 -8.97
N ILE A 26 -27.09 12.40 -9.32
CA ILE A 26 -27.74 11.38 -10.16
C ILE A 26 -29.01 10.88 -9.48
N ALA A 27 -28.94 10.56 -8.17
CA ALA A 27 -30.09 10.08 -7.42
C ALA A 27 -31.20 11.14 -7.29
N ALA A 28 -30.85 12.41 -7.11
CA ALA A 28 -31.81 13.51 -7.06
C ALA A 28 -32.55 13.65 -8.41
N LYS A 29 -31.79 13.69 -9.51
CA LYS A 29 -32.36 13.80 -10.86
C LYS A 29 -33.21 12.58 -11.23
N SER A 30 -32.82 11.36 -10.83
CA SER A 30 -33.61 10.16 -11.08
C SER A 30 -34.92 10.12 -10.28
N CYS A 31 -34.97 10.78 -9.11
CA CYS A 31 -36.19 10.97 -8.33
C CYS A 31 -37.03 12.17 -8.81
N GLY A 32 -36.62 12.87 -9.86
CA GLY A 32 -37.30 14.07 -10.39
C GLY A 32 -37.17 15.30 -9.49
N VAL A 33 -36.17 15.33 -8.61
CA VAL A 33 -35.87 16.47 -7.73
C VAL A 33 -35.20 17.58 -8.55
N TYR A 34 -35.58 18.82 -8.29
CA TYR A 34 -34.94 19.98 -8.91
C TYR A 34 -33.57 20.23 -8.28
N VAL A 35 -32.55 20.34 -9.13
CA VAL A 35 -31.19 20.67 -8.75
C VAL A 35 -30.80 21.98 -9.41
N ASP A 36 -30.59 23.01 -8.58
CA ASP A 36 -30.23 24.36 -9.02
C ASP A 36 -28.77 24.40 -9.48
N ARG A 37 -27.88 23.78 -8.71
CA ARG A 37 -26.43 23.81 -8.96
C ARG A 37 -25.74 22.50 -8.60
N PHE A 38 -24.79 22.11 -9.44
CA PHE A 38 -23.78 21.11 -9.18
C PHE A 38 -22.42 21.79 -9.22
N SER A 39 -21.74 21.90 -8.08
CA SER A 39 -20.45 22.58 -7.96
C SER A 39 -19.35 21.63 -7.53
N LEU A 40 -18.24 21.65 -8.28
CA LEU A 40 -16.97 21.10 -7.81
C LEU A 40 -16.17 22.23 -7.16
N GLY A 41 -15.77 22.04 -5.91
CA GLY A 41 -15.18 23.10 -5.09
C GLY A 41 -16.22 24.02 -4.43
N MET A 42 -15.72 24.84 -3.52
CA MET A 42 -16.48 25.81 -2.74
C MET A 42 -16.32 27.24 -3.31
N PRO A 43 -17.32 28.11 -3.10
CA PRO A 43 -17.33 29.48 -3.64
C PRO A 43 -16.05 30.27 -3.31
N PRO A 44 -15.69 31.29 -4.11
CA PRO A 44 -16.45 31.84 -5.25
C PRO A 44 -16.41 30.97 -6.51
N ARG A 45 -17.42 31.10 -7.37
CA ARG A 45 -17.46 30.44 -8.69
C ARG A 45 -16.33 30.98 -9.56
N LEU A 46 -15.57 30.10 -10.21
CA LEU A 46 -14.60 30.49 -11.23
C LEU A 46 -15.24 30.49 -12.62
N PHE A 47 -15.74 29.34 -13.06
CA PHE A 47 -16.38 29.17 -14.36
C PHE A 47 -17.42 28.06 -14.31
N GLY A 48 -18.33 28.04 -15.28
CA GLY A 48 -19.39 27.04 -15.34
C GLY A 48 -20.43 27.37 -16.40
N LYS A 49 -21.32 26.42 -16.69
CA LYS A 49 -22.37 26.57 -17.68
C LYS A 49 -23.68 26.02 -17.14
N ARG A 50 -24.77 26.74 -17.39
CA ARG A 50 -26.12 26.21 -17.16
C ARG A 50 -26.52 25.30 -18.31
N ILE A 51 -26.86 24.05 -18.01
CA ILE A 51 -27.33 23.07 -18.99
C ILE A 51 -28.68 22.56 -18.51
N GLY A 52 -29.73 22.89 -19.27
CA GLY A 52 -31.11 22.72 -18.83
C GLY A 52 -31.38 23.63 -17.63
N GLU A 53 -31.84 23.03 -16.53
CA GLU A 53 -32.16 23.75 -15.30
C GLU A 53 -30.98 23.86 -14.32
N THR A 54 -29.95 23.01 -14.46
CA THR A 54 -28.85 22.89 -13.51
C THR A 54 -27.64 23.71 -13.95
N ASP A 55 -27.10 24.52 -13.04
CA ASP A 55 -25.84 25.24 -13.20
C ASP A 55 -24.67 24.33 -12.80
N TYR A 56 -23.83 23.95 -13.76
CA TYR A 56 -22.63 23.14 -13.53
C TYR A 56 -21.44 24.08 -13.44
N CYS A 57 -20.73 24.10 -12.30
CA CYS A 57 -19.62 25.03 -12.11
C CYS A 57 -18.43 24.41 -11.37
N ILE A 58 -17.27 25.01 -11.60
CA ILE A 58 -16.05 24.81 -10.84
C ILE A 58 -15.81 26.09 -10.03
N SER A 59 -15.59 25.93 -8.73
CA SER A 59 -15.37 27.03 -7.79
C SER A 59 -13.93 27.05 -7.27
N ALA A 60 -13.52 28.17 -6.68
CA ALA A 60 -12.11 28.49 -6.44
C ALA A 60 -11.44 27.62 -5.38
N LEU A 61 -12.17 27.22 -4.34
CA LEU A 61 -11.63 26.42 -3.25
C LEU A 61 -11.80 24.93 -3.57
N PRO A 62 -10.71 24.16 -3.74
CA PRO A 62 -10.80 22.73 -4.09
C PRO A 62 -11.20 21.84 -2.91
N ILE A 63 -11.55 22.44 -1.76
CA ILE A 63 -11.94 21.76 -0.54
C ILE A 63 -13.45 21.50 -0.62
N GLY A 64 -13.82 20.41 -1.29
CA GLY A 64 -15.21 19.95 -1.30
C GLY A 64 -15.94 20.19 -2.63
N GLY A 65 -17.27 20.22 -2.54
CA GLY A 65 -18.23 20.34 -3.62
C GLY A 65 -19.63 20.35 -3.01
N TYR A 66 -20.65 20.69 -3.80
CA TYR A 66 -22.02 20.65 -3.31
C TYR A 66 -23.05 20.49 -4.44
N VAL A 67 -24.15 19.83 -4.10
CA VAL A 67 -25.37 19.75 -4.92
C VAL A 67 -26.49 20.55 -4.26
N LYS A 68 -26.85 21.70 -4.85
CA LYS A 68 -27.92 22.55 -4.33
C LYS A 68 -29.28 22.06 -4.82
N MET A 69 -30.00 21.33 -3.96
CA MET A 69 -31.32 20.75 -4.25
C MET A 69 -32.45 21.57 -3.63
N ALA A 70 -33.61 21.63 -4.30
CA ALA A 70 -34.80 22.24 -3.71
C ALA A 70 -35.29 21.45 -2.48
N GLY A 71 -35.50 22.13 -1.35
CA GLY A 71 -35.94 21.53 -0.09
C GLY A 71 -34.83 20.93 0.77
N GLN A 72 -33.56 21.29 0.52
CA GLN A 72 -32.37 20.95 1.31
C GLN A 72 -31.46 22.16 1.52
N GLU A 73 -32.06 23.31 1.82
CA GLU A 73 -31.30 24.53 2.07
C GLU A 73 -30.66 24.48 3.47
N ASP A 74 -29.34 24.74 3.55
CA ASP A 74 -28.60 24.75 4.83
C ASP A 74 -29.16 25.75 5.83
N LYS A 75 -29.74 26.84 5.31
CA LYS A 75 -30.48 27.84 6.07
C LYS A 75 -31.92 27.89 5.57
N PRO A 76 -32.92 27.93 6.48
CA PRO A 76 -34.30 28.15 6.07
C PRO A 76 -34.38 29.50 5.36
N LEU A 77 -34.81 29.46 4.10
CA LEU A 77 -35.03 30.66 3.30
C LEU A 77 -36.26 31.41 3.83
N THR A 78 -36.20 32.74 3.81
CA THR A 78 -37.41 33.57 3.94
C THR A 78 -38.36 33.30 2.77
N GLU A 79 -39.66 33.61 2.91
CA GLU A 79 -40.62 33.38 1.81
C GLU A 79 -40.21 34.15 0.53
N GLU A 80 -39.65 35.36 0.69
CA GLU A 80 -39.18 36.20 -0.42
C GLU A 80 -37.96 35.57 -1.13
N GLU A 81 -36.97 35.07 -0.38
CA GLU A 81 -35.83 34.34 -0.95
C GLU A 81 -36.26 33.03 -1.61
N ARG A 82 -37.22 32.33 -1.01
CA ARG A 82 -37.76 31.07 -1.53
C ARG A 82 -38.46 31.30 -2.87
N GLU A 83 -39.31 32.31 -2.95
CA GLU A 83 -40.01 32.67 -4.18
C GLU A 83 -39.03 33.13 -5.27
N THR A 84 -38.03 33.93 -4.89
CA THR A 84 -36.99 34.41 -5.82
C THR A 84 -36.14 33.28 -6.41
N HIS A 85 -35.75 32.30 -5.58
CA HIS A 85 -34.86 31.21 -6.02
C HIS A 85 -35.59 29.98 -6.57
N TYR A 86 -36.80 29.70 -6.10
CA TYR A 86 -37.53 28.45 -6.37
C TYR A 86 -39.01 28.64 -6.73
N GLY A 87 -39.51 29.87 -6.89
CA GLY A 87 -40.93 30.12 -7.24
C GLY A 87 -41.36 29.47 -8.56
N HIS A 88 -40.42 29.23 -9.48
CA HIS A 88 -40.67 28.50 -10.73
C HIS A 88 -40.65 26.97 -10.59
N VAL A 89 -40.30 26.42 -9.41
CA VAL A 89 -40.11 24.99 -9.19
C VAL A 89 -41.38 24.37 -8.57
N PRO A 90 -42.08 23.47 -9.29
CA PRO A 90 -43.27 22.80 -8.77
C PRO A 90 -42.97 22.06 -7.45
N SER A 91 -43.88 22.13 -6.48
CA SER A 91 -43.72 21.56 -5.14
C SER A 91 -43.38 20.06 -5.17
N GLU A 92 -43.90 19.31 -6.14
CA GLU A 92 -43.62 17.88 -6.34
C GLU A 92 -42.14 17.56 -6.64
N ARG A 93 -41.37 18.55 -7.10
CA ARG A 93 -39.94 18.42 -7.44
C ARG A 93 -39.02 18.79 -6.27
N TRP A 94 -39.58 19.08 -5.10
CA TRP A 94 -38.80 19.35 -3.90
C TRP A 94 -38.48 18.06 -3.16
N LEU A 95 -37.24 17.90 -2.68
CA LEU A 95 -36.82 16.69 -1.98
C LEU A 95 -37.67 16.45 -0.72
N ASN A 96 -37.98 17.52 0.01
CA ASN A 96 -38.82 17.48 1.22
C ASN A 96 -40.29 17.11 0.96
N ASN A 97 -40.72 16.98 -0.29
CA ASN A 97 -42.05 16.51 -0.69
C ASN A 97 -42.02 15.09 -1.28
N LYS A 98 -40.83 14.51 -1.56
CA LYS A 98 -40.70 13.13 -2.05
C LYS A 98 -41.00 12.10 -0.95
N PRO A 99 -41.39 10.86 -1.30
CA PRO A 99 -41.44 9.75 -0.35
C PRO A 99 -40.14 9.57 0.43
N ARG A 100 -40.23 9.17 1.71
CA ARG A 100 -39.06 9.05 2.62
C ARG A 100 -37.96 8.15 2.07
N TRP A 101 -38.32 7.07 1.37
CA TRP A 101 -37.35 6.15 0.76
C TRP A 101 -36.54 6.83 -0.36
N GLN A 102 -37.15 7.72 -1.16
CA GLN A 102 -36.44 8.49 -2.17
C GLN A 102 -35.45 9.46 -1.55
N ARG A 103 -35.85 10.14 -0.47
CA ARG A 103 -34.93 11.03 0.27
C ARG A 103 -33.74 10.25 0.81
N PHE A 104 -34.01 9.10 1.43
CA PHE A 104 -32.97 8.23 1.94
C PHE A 104 -32.00 7.80 0.84
N MET A 105 -32.51 7.35 -0.33
CA MET A 105 -31.64 7.00 -1.46
C MET A 105 -30.77 8.18 -1.91
N VAL A 106 -31.33 9.38 -2.02
CA VAL A 106 -30.57 10.58 -2.40
C VAL A 106 -29.44 10.86 -1.41
N PHE A 107 -29.70 10.79 -0.10
CA PHE A 107 -28.65 10.99 0.91
C PHE A 107 -27.64 9.85 0.98
N ALA A 108 -28.06 8.61 0.71
CA ALA A 108 -27.15 7.46 0.72
C ALA A 108 -26.28 7.36 -0.55
N ALA A 109 -26.73 7.96 -1.66
CA ALA A 109 -26.10 7.82 -2.97
C ALA A 109 -24.67 8.36 -3.02
N GLY A 110 -24.37 9.46 -2.31
CA GLY A 110 -23.02 10.02 -2.27
C GLY A 110 -22.00 9.04 -1.68
N PRO A 111 -22.16 8.58 -0.42
CA PRO A 111 -21.30 7.56 0.17
C PRO A 111 -21.24 6.27 -0.68
N LEU A 112 -22.39 5.82 -1.21
CA LEU A 112 -22.45 4.61 -2.04
C LEU A 112 -21.59 4.73 -3.30
N MET A 113 -21.59 5.89 -3.97
CA MET A 113 -20.74 6.12 -5.14
C MET A 113 -19.25 6.11 -4.81
N ASN A 114 -18.85 6.49 -3.61
CA ASN A 114 -17.45 6.34 -3.18
C ASN A 114 -17.07 4.87 -2.97
N PHE A 115 -17.98 4.03 -2.47
CA PHE A 115 -17.75 2.58 -2.43
C PHE A 115 -17.61 1.99 -3.84
N VAL A 116 -18.46 2.42 -4.77
CA VAL A 116 -18.34 2.02 -6.19
C VAL A 116 -17.00 2.48 -6.78
N LEU A 117 -16.60 3.73 -6.52
CA LEU A 117 -15.30 4.25 -6.93
C LEU A 117 -14.15 3.40 -6.39
N ALA A 118 -14.19 3.04 -5.11
CA ALA A 118 -13.17 2.19 -4.50
C ALA A 118 -13.06 0.84 -5.22
N ILE A 119 -14.19 0.17 -5.48
CA ILE A 119 -14.21 -1.11 -6.22
C ILE A 119 -13.59 -0.95 -7.61
N VAL A 120 -13.95 0.11 -8.33
CA VAL A 120 -13.40 0.39 -9.67
C VAL A 120 -11.90 0.65 -9.61
N LEU A 121 -11.44 1.48 -8.67
CA LEU A 121 -10.01 1.78 -8.50
C LEU A 121 -9.22 0.51 -8.15
N TYR A 122 -9.71 -0.32 -7.22
CA TYR A 122 -9.07 -1.60 -6.89
C TYR A 122 -9.06 -2.57 -8.08
N ALA A 123 -10.14 -2.64 -8.87
CA ALA A 123 -10.18 -3.47 -10.06
C ALA A 123 -9.17 -3.00 -11.13
N VAL A 124 -9.02 -1.68 -11.31
CA VAL A 124 -8.01 -1.11 -12.22
C VAL A 124 -6.60 -1.43 -11.73
N ILE A 125 -6.31 -1.22 -10.44
CA ILE A 125 -5.00 -1.54 -9.86
C ILE A 125 -4.69 -3.04 -10.03
N ALA A 126 -5.67 -3.91 -9.74
CA ALA A 126 -5.50 -5.36 -9.92
C ALA A 126 -5.30 -5.75 -11.40
N GLY A 127 -6.00 -5.09 -12.33
CA GLY A 127 -5.90 -5.37 -13.77
C GLY A 127 -4.62 -4.85 -14.42
N VAL A 128 -4.12 -3.69 -13.98
CA VAL A 128 -2.81 -3.15 -14.40
C VAL A 128 -1.67 -3.95 -13.78
N GLY A 129 -1.90 -4.51 -12.60
CA GLY A 129 -0.85 -5.08 -11.76
C GLY A 129 -0.12 -3.99 -10.99
N ALA A 130 0.53 -4.39 -9.90
CA ALA A 130 1.40 -3.52 -9.12
C ALA A 130 2.75 -4.22 -8.94
N GLU A 131 3.84 -3.45 -9.08
CA GLU A 131 5.16 -3.92 -8.69
C GLU A 131 5.22 -4.00 -7.17
N ILE A 132 5.22 -5.23 -6.65
CA ILE A 132 5.39 -5.46 -5.22
C ILE A 132 6.90 -5.57 -4.96
N PRO A 133 7.46 -4.73 -4.07
CA PRO A 133 8.87 -4.86 -3.71
C PRO A 133 9.17 -6.29 -3.25
N GLN A 134 10.26 -6.89 -3.74
CA GLN A 134 10.62 -8.27 -3.37
C GLN A 134 10.72 -8.47 -1.86
N THR A 135 11.10 -7.41 -1.13
CA THR A 135 11.18 -7.38 0.34
C THR A 135 9.84 -7.63 1.05
N GLU A 136 8.71 -7.51 0.36
CA GLU A 136 7.36 -7.77 0.91
C GLU A 136 6.90 -9.23 0.75
N VAL A 137 7.53 -9.98 -0.15
CA VAL A 137 7.07 -11.33 -0.56
C VAL A 137 8.13 -12.42 -0.38
N ASP A 138 9.37 -12.03 -0.08
CA ASP A 138 10.50 -12.92 0.02
C ASP A 138 11.03 -13.00 1.46
N ASN A 139 11.23 -14.23 1.93
CA ASN A 139 11.77 -14.56 3.24
C ASN A 139 13.27 -14.92 3.19
N ARG A 140 13.95 -14.62 2.07
CA ARG A 140 15.39 -14.81 1.91
C ARG A 140 16.21 -13.70 2.55
N ILE A 141 17.30 -14.11 3.22
CA ILE A 141 18.32 -13.22 3.75
C ILE A 141 19.22 -12.73 2.60
N GLY A 142 19.36 -11.42 2.48
CA GLY A 142 20.25 -10.73 1.54
C GLY A 142 21.64 -10.54 2.13
N ALA A 143 21.71 -9.92 3.29
CA ALA A 143 22.96 -9.71 3.99
C ALA A 143 22.82 -10.05 5.48
N VAL A 144 23.94 -10.46 6.07
CA VAL A 144 24.08 -10.67 7.51
C VAL A 144 25.12 -9.67 8.01
N GLU A 145 24.73 -8.86 8.99
CA GLU A 145 25.60 -7.84 9.54
C GLU A 145 26.71 -8.47 10.41
N PRO A 146 27.99 -8.10 10.24
CA PRO A 146 29.07 -8.62 11.08
C PRO A 146 28.83 -8.35 12.57
N GLY A 147 29.06 -9.35 13.42
CA GLY A 147 28.85 -9.24 14.88
C GLY A 147 27.37 -9.20 15.31
N SER A 148 26.43 -9.38 14.39
CA SER A 148 25.01 -9.46 14.71
C SER A 148 24.60 -10.79 15.37
N PRO A 149 23.43 -10.84 16.02
CA PRO A 149 22.83 -12.11 16.45
C PRO A 149 22.76 -13.18 15.37
N ALA A 150 22.37 -12.82 14.15
CA ALA A 150 22.30 -13.74 13.03
C ALA A 150 23.67 -14.30 12.66
N ALA A 151 24.73 -13.49 12.71
CA ALA A 151 26.09 -13.92 12.39
C ALA A 151 26.64 -14.95 13.39
N GLU A 152 26.20 -14.87 14.65
CA GLU A 152 26.68 -15.72 15.75
C GLU A 152 25.72 -16.87 16.08
N ALA A 153 24.52 -16.89 15.49
CA ALA A 153 23.48 -17.83 15.84
C ALA A 153 23.90 -19.28 15.50
N PRO A 154 23.73 -20.24 16.41
CA PRO A 154 23.99 -21.63 16.11
C PRO A 154 22.91 -22.20 15.19
N LEU A 155 23.31 -23.14 14.34
CA LEU A 155 22.42 -23.89 13.45
C LEU A 155 22.46 -25.38 13.77
N TYR A 156 21.28 -25.92 14.06
CA TYR A 156 21.07 -27.33 14.32
C TYR A 156 20.32 -27.93 13.14
N LEU A 157 20.93 -28.90 12.45
CA LEU A 157 20.29 -29.58 11.33
C LEU A 157 19.05 -30.34 11.82
N ILE A 158 17.92 -30.14 11.15
CA ILE A 158 16.70 -30.91 11.39
C ILE A 158 16.73 -32.11 10.44
N GLU A 159 16.97 -33.31 10.98
CA GLU A 159 16.88 -34.56 10.21
C GLU A 159 15.42 -35.00 10.08
N ASP A 160 15.04 -35.44 8.88
CA ASP A 160 13.68 -35.90 8.60
C ASP A 160 13.28 -37.07 9.52
N GLY A 161 12.29 -36.84 10.39
CA GLY A 161 11.75 -37.84 11.31
C GLY A 161 12.46 -37.93 12.68
N ALA A 162 13.48 -37.12 12.94
CA ALA A 162 14.11 -37.03 14.25
C ALA A 162 13.18 -36.30 15.25
N LYS A 163 12.92 -36.93 16.41
CA LYS A 163 12.38 -36.21 17.57
C LYS A 163 13.48 -35.31 18.10
N GLU A 164 13.13 -34.07 18.48
CA GLU A 164 14.01 -32.99 18.96
C GLU A 164 15.00 -33.36 20.09
N SER A 165 14.90 -34.55 20.69
CA SER A 165 15.51 -34.89 21.97
C SER A 165 16.76 -35.79 21.89
N GLU A 166 17.18 -36.33 20.75
CA GLU A 166 18.17 -37.44 20.74
C GLU A 166 19.29 -37.39 19.70
N ALA A 167 19.66 -36.22 19.19
CA ALA A 167 20.93 -36.06 18.48
C ALA A 167 21.88 -35.22 19.35
N GLU A 168 23.03 -35.77 19.77
CA GLU A 168 24.16 -34.92 20.16
C GLU A 168 24.47 -34.03 18.95
N PRO A 169 24.28 -32.69 19.05
CA PRO A 169 24.33 -31.88 17.86
C PRO A 169 25.77 -31.88 17.33
N PRO A 170 26.01 -32.18 16.03
CA PRO A 170 27.29 -31.90 15.40
C PRO A 170 27.66 -30.42 15.65
N PRO A 171 28.95 -30.02 15.61
CA PRO A 171 29.33 -28.64 15.87
C PRO A 171 28.44 -27.75 15.00
N PRO A 172 27.64 -26.84 15.61
CA PRO A 172 26.63 -26.14 14.86
C PRO A 172 27.34 -25.38 13.73
N ALA A 173 26.80 -25.45 12.51
CA ALA A 173 27.16 -24.42 11.56
C ALA A 173 26.81 -23.09 12.26
N VAL A 174 27.75 -22.15 12.27
CA VAL A 174 27.57 -20.87 12.95
C VAL A 174 27.21 -19.84 11.91
N GLY A 175 26.21 -19.04 12.24
CA GLY A 175 25.83 -17.88 11.45
C GLY A 175 24.87 -18.21 10.32
N TRP A 176 23.90 -17.33 10.18
CA TRP A 176 23.05 -17.28 9.00
C TRP A 176 23.86 -16.78 7.80
N GLN A 177 23.37 -17.06 6.60
CA GLN A 177 24.06 -16.76 5.35
C GLN A 177 23.11 -16.11 4.35
N MET A 178 23.68 -15.38 3.39
CA MET A 178 22.93 -14.93 2.21
C MET A 178 22.27 -16.14 1.54
N GLY A 179 20.99 -16.00 1.19
CA GLY A 179 20.19 -17.03 0.55
C GLY A 179 19.44 -17.95 1.51
N ASP A 180 19.76 -17.93 2.81
CA ASP A 180 18.96 -18.64 3.82
C ASP A 180 17.52 -18.11 3.81
N ARG A 181 16.55 -19.02 3.86
CA ARG A 181 15.12 -18.71 3.91
C ARG A 181 14.57 -18.88 5.31
N ILE A 182 13.94 -17.84 5.84
CA ILE A 182 13.29 -17.89 7.15
C ILE A 182 11.88 -18.47 7.00
N LEU A 183 11.67 -19.69 7.45
CA LEU A 183 10.40 -20.40 7.32
C LEU A 183 9.41 -20.01 8.43
N SER A 184 9.89 -19.94 9.68
CA SER A 184 9.06 -19.61 10.82
C SER A 184 9.84 -18.95 11.96
N VAL A 185 9.11 -18.19 12.78
CA VAL A 185 9.56 -17.61 14.05
C VAL A 185 8.60 -18.08 15.14
N ASP A 186 9.10 -18.76 16.17
CA ASP A 186 8.33 -19.32 17.28
C ASP A 186 7.14 -20.18 16.81
N GLY A 187 7.34 -20.93 15.73
CA GLY A 187 6.33 -21.80 15.10
C GLY A 187 5.30 -21.06 14.23
N SER A 188 5.34 -19.73 14.17
CA SER A 188 4.51 -18.93 13.27
C SER A 188 5.21 -18.78 11.92
N MET A 189 4.55 -19.17 10.83
CA MET A 189 5.13 -19.02 9.49
C MET A 189 5.40 -17.56 9.15
N VAL A 190 6.56 -17.33 8.55
CA VAL A 190 7.03 -16.02 8.08
C VAL A 190 6.88 -15.95 6.57
N LYS A 191 6.31 -14.84 6.07
CA LYS A 191 6.15 -14.60 4.62
C LYS A 191 7.30 -13.79 4.05
N ASN A 192 7.88 -12.90 4.85
CA ASN A 192 8.97 -12.04 4.42
C ASN A 192 9.92 -11.69 5.56
N ILE A 193 11.09 -11.12 5.23
CA ILE A 193 12.08 -10.72 6.24
C ILE A 193 11.56 -9.65 7.22
N ARG A 194 10.54 -8.87 6.86
CA ARG A 194 9.95 -7.89 7.77
C ARG A 194 9.19 -8.55 8.93
N ASP A 195 8.56 -9.69 8.72
CA ASP A 195 7.91 -10.44 9.81
C ASP A 195 8.95 -10.83 10.88
N LEU A 196 10.14 -11.27 10.44
CA LEU A 196 11.27 -11.54 11.34
C LEU A 196 11.73 -10.27 12.06
N ALA A 197 11.91 -9.16 11.33
CA ALA A 197 12.32 -7.90 11.93
C ALA A 197 11.31 -7.40 12.99
N MET A 198 10.02 -7.57 12.71
CA MET A 198 8.94 -7.23 13.63
C MET A 198 8.93 -8.15 14.85
N ALA A 199 9.12 -9.45 14.67
CA ALA A 199 9.22 -10.40 15.78
C ALA A 199 10.44 -10.08 16.67
N ALA A 200 11.58 -9.72 16.07
CA ALA A 200 12.77 -9.29 16.79
C ALA A 200 12.55 -8.01 17.61
N ALA A 201 11.89 -7.01 17.01
CA ALA A 201 11.60 -5.74 17.68
C ALA A 201 10.60 -5.89 18.83
N LEU A 202 9.57 -6.73 18.65
CA LEU A 202 8.51 -6.95 19.64
C LEU A 202 8.87 -8.00 20.70
N GLY A 203 9.85 -8.87 20.43
CA GLY A 203 10.25 -9.98 21.29
C GLY A 203 10.98 -9.58 22.57
N LYS A 204 11.16 -8.28 22.85
CA LYS A 204 11.75 -7.76 24.10
C LYS A 204 13.11 -8.38 24.46
N GLY A 205 13.88 -8.82 23.48
CA GLY A 205 15.18 -9.47 23.68
C GLY A 205 15.12 -10.91 24.21
N GLU A 206 13.94 -11.56 24.16
CA GLU A 206 13.81 -13.00 24.37
C GLU A 206 14.43 -13.78 23.20
N THR A 207 14.78 -15.04 23.45
CA THR A 207 15.36 -15.89 22.38
C THR A 207 14.24 -16.34 21.47
N LEU A 208 14.35 -15.99 20.19
CA LEU A 208 13.45 -16.43 19.14
C LEU A 208 13.89 -17.79 18.61
N ARG A 209 12.91 -18.66 18.38
CA ARG A 209 13.08 -19.96 17.74
C ARG A 209 12.86 -19.82 16.24
N ILE A 210 13.93 -19.93 15.46
CA ILE A 210 13.90 -19.74 14.01
C ILE A 210 14.01 -21.10 13.32
N GLU A 211 13.10 -21.37 12.39
CA GLU A 211 13.27 -22.44 11.40
C GLU A 211 13.72 -21.79 10.09
N LEU A 212 14.86 -22.26 9.56
CA LEU A 212 15.38 -21.77 8.30
C LEU A 212 15.75 -22.90 7.35
N GLU A 213 15.70 -22.61 6.06
CA GLU A 213 16.12 -23.51 4.99
C GLU A 213 17.36 -22.94 4.30
N ARG A 214 18.41 -23.75 4.21
CA ARG A 214 19.64 -23.44 3.47
C ARG A 214 19.81 -24.42 2.33
N THR A 215 20.02 -23.90 1.12
CA THR A 215 20.36 -24.72 -0.04
C THR A 215 21.87 -24.94 -0.07
N GLY A 216 22.30 -26.20 0.03
CA GLY A 216 23.72 -26.54 -0.04
C GLY A 216 24.33 -26.36 -1.43
N PRO A 217 25.66 -26.47 -1.58
CA PRO A 217 26.33 -26.44 -2.89
C PRO A 217 25.86 -27.53 -3.85
N ASP A 218 25.31 -28.62 -3.31
CA ASP A 218 24.68 -29.73 -4.03
C ASP A 218 23.26 -29.41 -4.55
N GLY A 219 22.74 -28.21 -4.28
CA GLY A 219 21.38 -27.80 -4.63
C GLY A 219 20.30 -28.41 -3.75
N VAL A 220 20.67 -29.14 -2.69
CA VAL A 220 19.72 -29.82 -1.80
C VAL A 220 19.38 -28.88 -0.63
N PRO A 221 18.09 -28.53 -0.44
CA PRO A 221 17.67 -27.74 0.70
C PRO A 221 17.74 -28.58 1.98
N ARG A 222 18.26 -27.96 3.04
CA ARG A 222 18.35 -28.53 4.39
C ARG A 222 17.71 -27.57 5.38
N ARG A 223 16.96 -28.10 6.32
CA ARG A 223 16.30 -27.30 7.36
C ARG A 223 17.13 -27.26 8.62
N TYR A 224 17.13 -26.10 9.26
CA TYR A 224 17.85 -25.85 10.49
C TYR A 224 16.93 -25.19 11.50
N TYR A 225 17.12 -25.57 12.76
CA TYR A 225 16.65 -24.81 13.89
C TYR A 225 17.77 -23.88 14.36
N SER A 226 17.43 -22.61 14.60
CA SER A 226 18.37 -21.61 15.10
C SER A 226 17.75 -20.80 16.24
N PRO A 227 18.19 -20.99 17.50
CA PRO A 227 17.86 -20.08 18.57
C PRO A 227 18.68 -18.79 18.39
N VAL A 228 18.00 -17.64 18.30
CA VAL A 228 18.66 -16.35 18.16
C VAL A 228 18.11 -15.36 19.16
N ARG A 229 18.99 -14.64 19.86
CA ARG A 229 18.58 -13.60 20.80
C ARG A 229 18.77 -12.23 20.15
N PRO A 230 17.68 -11.53 19.77
CA PRO A 230 17.77 -10.15 19.28
C PRO A 230 18.42 -9.24 20.31
N ARG A 231 19.15 -8.23 19.86
CA ARG A 231 19.77 -7.20 20.72
C ARG A 231 19.57 -5.85 20.06
N VAL A 232 19.56 -4.80 20.88
CA VAL A 232 19.66 -3.43 20.38
C VAL A 232 21.08 -3.25 19.85
N MET A 233 21.17 -2.84 18.58
CA MET A 233 22.45 -2.60 17.91
C MET A 233 22.88 -1.14 18.13
N GLU A 234 24.14 -0.81 17.84
CA GLU A 234 24.62 0.57 17.89
C GLU A 234 23.77 1.44 16.94
N ASP A 235 23.40 2.64 17.38
CA ASP A 235 22.52 3.58 16.65
C ASP A 235 21.07 3.15 16.38
N GLU A 236 20.59 2.07 17.02
CA GLU A 236 19.21 1.58 16.87
C GLU A 236 18.42 1.72 18.18
N GLU A 237 17.11 1.98 18.07
CA GLU A 237 16.21 2.03 19.25
C GLU A 237 15.55 0.67 19.54
N LEU A 238 15.48 -0.20 18.53
CA LEU A 238 14.77 -1.48 18.60
C LEU A 238 15.73 -2.67 18.55
N SER A 239 15.31 -3.78 19.17
CA SER A 239 16.06 -5.02 19.09
C SER A 239 15.97 -5.63 17.69
N ARG A 240 17.10 -6.08 17.16
CA ARG A 240 17.19 -6.68 15.82
C ARG A 240 18.05 -7.93 15.85
N VAL A 241 17.92 -8.72 14.78
CA VAL A 241 18.73 -9.94 14.55
C VAL A 241 19.93 -9.64 13.63
N GLY A 242 19.92 -8.50 12.92
CA GLY A 242 21.00 -8.04 12.05
C GLY A 242 21.05 -8.71 10.67
N VAL A 243 19.89 -8.84 10.03
CA VAL A 243 19.77 -9.26 8.63
C VAL A 243 19.07 -8.23 7.76
N ALA A 244 19.44 -8.19 6.49
CA ALA A 244 18.78 -7.42 5.45
C ALA A 244 18.03 -8.36 4.48
N PRO A 245 16.93 -7.90 3.85
CA PRO A 245 16.21 -8.70 2.87
C PRO A 245 17.02 -8.91 1.60
N PHE A 246 16.89 -10.09 0.98
CA PHE A 246 17.47 -10.37 -0.32
C PHE A 246 16.76 -9.55 -1.40
N VAL A 247 17.53 -8.82 -2.20
CA VAL A 247 17.02 -8.10 -3.36
C VAL A 247 17.76 -8.61 -4.59
N THR A 248 17.00 -9.09 -5.57
CA THR A 248 17.56 -9.62 -6.81
C THR A 248 18.24 -8.48 -7.58
N PRO A 249 19.54 -8.60 -7.90
CA PRO A 249 20.27 -7.58 -8.65
C PRO A 249 19.94 -7.70 -10.13
N VAL A 250 18.82 -7.06 -10.52
CA VAL A 250 18.38 -6.95 -11.90
C VAL A 250 18.94 -5.67 -12.50
N ILE A 251 19.58 -5.77 -13.66
CA ILE A 251 20.00 -4.60 -14.43
C ILE A 251 18.75 -3.91 -14.99
N VAL A 252 18.44 -2.72 -14.50
CA VAL A 252 17.26 -1.96 -14.96
C VAL A 252 17.53 -1.25 -16.28
N ASP A 253 18.73 -0.70 -16.44
CA ASP A 253 19.16 0.01 -17.64
C ASP A 253 20.68 -0.10 -17.82
N VAL A 254 21.16 0.02 -19.06
CA VAL A 254 22.58 0.00 -19.41
C VAL A 254 22.91 1.21 -20.27
N LEU A 255 23.78 2.06 -19.75
CA LEU A 255 24.21 3.27 -20.45
C LEU A 255 24.86 2.92 -21.81
N PRO A 256 24.37 3.50 -22.93
CA PRO A 256 24.96 3.28 -24.25
C PRO A 256 26.44 3.62 -24.29
N GLY A 257 27.25 2.73 -24.86
CA GLY A 257 28.71 2.91 -24.98
C GLY A 257 29.53 2.61 -23.73
N SER A 258 28.88 2.30 -22.60
CA SER A 258 29.57 1.89 -21.37
C SER A 258 30.34 0.57 -21.53
N PRO A 259 31.35 0.29 -20.68
CA PRO A 259 32.00 -1.03 -20.64
C PRO A 259 30.99 -2.16 -20.45
N ALA A 260 29.95 -1.96 -19.63
CA ALA A 260 28.87 -2.93 -19.43
C ALA A 260 28.15 -3.27 -20.75
N ALA A 261 27.76 -2.27 -21.54
CA ALA A 261 27.14 -2.47 -22.85
C ALA A 261 28.07 -3.19 -23.83
N GLN A 262 29.37 -2.84 -23.83
CA GLN A 262 30.37 -3.47 -24.70
C GLN A 262 30.59 -4.95 -24.39
N HIS A 263 30.36 -5.36 -23.14
CA HIS A 263 30.47 -6.75 -22.68
C HIS A 263 29.11 -7.47 -22.68
N GLY A 264 28.10 -6.89 -23.32
CA GLY A 264 26.83 -7.56 -23.61
C GLY A 264 25.81 -7.56 -22.48
N LEU A 265 26.03 -6.81 -21.39
CA LEU A 265 25.02 -6.63 -20.35
C LEU A 265 23.82 -5.86 -20.92
N GLN A 266 22.62 -6.29 -20.55
CA GLN A 266 21.34 -5.76 -21.03
C GLN A 266 20.38 -5.51 -19.87
N ALA A 267 19.41 -4.61 -20.10
CA ALA A 267 18.27 -4.46 -19.20
C ALA A 267 17.52 -5.79 -19.08
N GLY A 268 17.27 -6.22 -17.84
CA GLY A 268 16.67 -7.51 -17.50
C GLY A 268 17.66 -8.60 -17.10
N ASP A 269 18.97 -8.42 -17.31
CA ASP A 269 19.98 -9.37 -16.84
C ASP A 269 19.99 -9.45 -15.31
N VAL A 270 20.20 -10.65 -14.78
CA VAL A 270 20.27 -10.92 -13.33
C VAL A 270 21.67 -11.33 -12.95
N ILE A 271 22.34 -10.53 -12.10
CA ILE A 271 23.70 -10.83 -11.66
C ILE A 271 23.67 -11.79 -10.48
N THR A 272 23.92 -13.08 -10.72
CA THR A 272 23.85 -14.08 -9.65
C THR A 272 25.14 -14.19 -8.85
N ARG A 273 26.30 -13.85 -9.44
CA ARG A 273 27.63 -13.95 -8.82
C ARG A 273 28.58 -12.86 -9.31
N MET A 274 29.54 -12.50 -8.46
CA MET A 274 30.71 -11.66 -8.78
C MET A 274 31.95 -12.29 -8.15
N ASP A 275 33.00 -12.52 -8.93
CA ASP A 275 34.24 -13.18 -8.48
C ASP A 275 33.98 -14.49 -7.68
N ASP A 276 33.08 -15.33 -8.20
CA ASP A 276 32.59 -16.60 -7.60
C ASP A 276 31.80 -16.46 -6.27
N VAL A 277 31.57 -15.23 -5.79
CA VAL A 277 30.74 -14.95 -4.62
C VAL A 277 29.31 -14.66 -5.07
N SER A 278 28.32 -15.27 -4.40
CA SER A 278 26.90 -14.94 -4.64
C SER A 278 26.62 -13.52 -4.19
N VAL A 279 25.86 -12.77 -4.98
CA VAL A 279 25.57 -11.35 -4.73
C VAL A 279 24.06 -11.08 -4.75
N ASP A 280 23.68 -10.06 -4.00
CA ASP A 280 22.37 -9.40 -4.08
C ASP A 280 22.58 -7.92 -4.46
N THR A 281 21.51 -7.12 -4.53
CA THR A 281 21.62 -5.69 -4.86
C THR A 281 22.50 -4.91 -3.87
N SER A 282 22.60 -5.34 -2.61
CA SER A 282 23.41 -4.64 -1.61
C SER A 282 24.91 -4.65 -1.93
N ALA A 283 25.39 -5.61 -2.72
CA ALA A 283 26.77 -5.66 -3.18
C ALA A 283 27.15 -4.51 -4.14
N PHE A 284 26.15 -3.83 -4.73
CA PHE A 284 26.33 -2.75 -5.70
C PHE A 284 26.04 -1.36 -5.14
N MET A 285 25.65 -1.25 -3.87
CA MET A 285 25.40 0.03 -3.20
C MET A 285 26.67 0.48 -2.47
N GLU A 286 27.09 1.73 -2.66
CA GLU A 286 28.16 2.32 -1.85
C GLU A 286 27.75 2.30 -0.36
N ARG A 287 28.68 1.86 0.50
CA ARG A 287 28.56 1.93 1.96
C ARG A 287 29.11 3.25 2.48
#